data_AF-A0A7V5PBK3-F1
#
_entry.id   AF-A0A7V5PBK3-F1
#
_cell.length_a   1.000
_cell.length_b   1.000
_cell.length_c   1.000
_cell.angle_alpha   90.00
_cell.angle_beta   90.00
_cell.angle_gamma   90.00
#
_symmetry.space_group_name_H-M   'P 1'
#
loop_
_entity.id
_entity.type
_entity.pdbx_description
1 polymer ?
#
loop_
_entity_poly.entity_id
_entity_poly.type
_entity_poly.pdbx_seq_one_letter_code
_entity_poly.pdbx_strand_id
1 'polypeptide(L)'
;MIPPLQTTKQISGTDLHYNTLPELAPCTTQFSEHSYGYRPDMSAYKAIGQCRINCMKNSWVIDLDIKGFFDNIDHELLLKAVRYFTDKKHILLYVERWLQVPVQ
;
A
#
# COMPACT_ATOMS: atom_id res chain seq x y z
N MET A 1 39.81 38.69 -0.09
CA MET A 1 38.48 38.57 0.55
C MET A 1 37.67 37.60 -0.31
N ILE A 2 37.71 36.32 0.04
CA ILE A 2 37.10 35.22 -0.71
C ILE A 2 35.93 34.73 0.15
N PRO A 3 34.68 34.71 -0.33
CA PRO A 3 33.58 34.18 0.47
C PRO A 3 33.70 32.65 0.61
N PRO A 4 33.27 32.08 1.74
CA PRO A 4 33.39 30.66 2.01
C PRO A 4 32.45 29.83 1.11
N LEU A 5 32.94 28.69 0.66
CA LEU A 5 32.16 27.64 -0.01
C LEU A 5 31.05 27.17 0.94
N GLN A 6 29.80 27.40 0.57
CA GLN A 6 28.68 26.81 1.29
C GLN A 6 28.71 25.30 1.09
N THR A 7 28.79 24.58 2.21
CA THR A 7 28.58 23.15 2.34
C THR A 7 27.39 22.70 1.47
N THR A 8 27.65 21.70 0.64
CA THR A 8 26.66 20.98 -0.16
C THR A 8 25.39 20.72 0.65
N LYS A 9 24.26 21.30 0.21
CA LYS A 9 22.93 20.89 0.65
C LYS A 9 22.86 19.37 0.59
N GLN A 10 22.68 18.73 1.74
CA GLN A 10 22.07 17.40 1.76
C GLN A 10 20.73 17.56 1.07
N ILE A 11 20.60 16.94 -0.10
CA ILE A 11 19.33 16.72 -0.76
C ILE A 11 18.58 15.72 0.14
N SER A 12 17.82 16.25 1.11
CA SER A 12 16.82 15.46 1.81
C SER A 12 15.82 15.01 0.77
N GLY A 13 15.79 13.71 0.47
CA GLY A 13 14.91 13.07 -0.51
C GLY A 13 13.44 13.11 -0.09
N THR A 14 12.88 14.30 0.07
CA THR A 14 11.48 14.55 0.45
C THR A 14 10.70 15.29 -0.65
N ASP A 15 11.23 15.35 -1.87
CA ASP A 15 10.52 15.92 -3.03
C ASP A 15 9.83 14.83 -3.86
N LEU A 16 9.11 13.94 -3.17
CA LEU A 16 8.03 13.18 -3.78
C LEU A 16 6.74 13.58 -3.06
N HIS A 17 6.24 14.76 -3.41
CA HIS A 17 4.90 15.21 -3.06
C HIS A 17 3.87 14.29 -3.73
N TYR A 18 3.62 13.11 -3.16
CA TYR A 18 2.46 12.26 -3.50
C TYR A 18 1.16 12.78 -2.86
N ASN A 19 1.23 13.86 -2.09
CA ASN A 19 0.12 14.40 -1.30
C ASN A 19 -0.85 15.30 -2.09
N THR A 20 -0.74 15.37 -3.41
CA THR A 20 -1.58 16.23 -4.27
C THR A 20 -2.41 15.46 -5.30
N LEU A 21 -2.62 14.15 -5.12
CA LEU A 21 -3.64 13.39 -5.87
C LEU A 21 -4.91 13.20 -5.02
N PRO A 22 -5.81 14.20 -4.93
CA PRO A 22 -7.06 14.10 -4.20
C PRO A 22 -7.99 12.98 -4.72
N GLU A 23 -7.74 12.44 -5.92
CA GLU A 23 -8.49 11.31 -6.47
C GLU A 23 -8.15 9.95 -5.84
N LEU A 24 -7.00 9.79 -5.17
CA LEU A 24 -6.62 8.52 -4.51
C LEU A 24 -7.01 8.48 -3.01
N ALA A 25 -7.43 9.63 -2.47
CA ALA A 25 -7.88 9.78 -1.09
C ALA A 25 -9.11 8.94 -0.65
N PRO A 26 -10.09 8.57 -1.51
CA PRO A 26 -11.29 7.87 -1.01
C PRO A 26 -11.05 6.40 -0.63
N CYS A 27 -9.93 5.80 -1.06
CA CYS A 27 -9.63 4.39 -0.75
C CYS A 27 -8.99 4.22 0.64
N THR A 28 -8.26 5.23 1.12
CA THR A 28 -7.48 5.12 2.37
C THR A 28 -8.32 5.02 3.64
N THR A 29 -9.59 5.43 3.61
CA THR A 29 -10.54 5.34 4.74
C THR A 29 -11.08 3.92 4.96
N GLN A 30 -10.98 3.05 3.95
CA GLN A 30 -11.56 1.70 3.98
C GLN A 30 -10.54 0.64 4.41
N PHE A 31 -9.24 0.98 4.41
CA PHE A 31 -8.19 0.11 4.93
C PHE A 31 -8.10 0.21 6.46
N SER A 32 -7.77 -0.91 7.09
CA SER A 32 -7.39 -0.93 8.51
C SER A 32 -6.19 -0.01 8.78
N GLU A 33 -6.17 0.58 9.97
CA GLU A 33 -5.03 1.35 10.49
C GLU A 33 -3.74 0.52 10.58
N HIS A 34 -3.87 -0.80 10.71
CA HIS A 34 -2.75 -1.74 10.78
C HIS A 34 -2.38 -2.39 9.43
N SER A 35 -2.91 -1.86 8.32
CA SER A 35 -2.50 -2.28 6.96
C SER A 35 -1.37 -1.40 6.46
N TYR A 36 -0.17 -1.98 6.28
CA TYR A 36 1.05 -1.25 5.92
C TYR A 36 1.58 -1.56 4.50
N GLY A 37 1.11 -2.63 3.85
CA GLY A 37 1.59 -3.05 2.54
C GLY A 37 0.95 -2.25 1.39
N TYR A 38 1.71 -2.04 0.30
CA TYR A 38 1.24 -1.45 -0.96
C TYR A 38 0.47 -0.12 -0.84
N ARG A 39 0.73 0.68 0.20
CA ARG A 39 0.06 1.95 0.47
C ARG A 39 1.04 3.12 0.41
N PRO A 40 0.63 4.27 -0.15
CA PRO A 40 1.43 5.49 -0.07
C PRO A 40 1.65 5.87 1.41
N ASP A 41 2.84 6.38 1.71
CA ASP A 41 3.28 6.79 3.05
C ASP A 41 3.30 5.69 4.13
N MET A 42 3.05 4.43 3.78
CA MET A 42 3.22 3.28 4.68
C MET A 42 4.44 2.46 4.27
N SER A 43 5.16 1.93 5.27
CA SER A 43 6.39 1.16 5.04
C SER A 43 6.54 0.03 6.04
N ALA A 44 7.37 -0.96 5.69
CA ALA A 44 7.73 -2.05 6.59
C ALA A 44 8.29 -1.55 7.92
N TYR A 45 9.00 -0.42 7.93
CA TYR A 45 9.53 0.18 9.16
C TYR A 45 8.40 0.59 10.13
N LYS A 46 7.32 1.18 9.62
CA LYS A 46 6.14 1.53 10.43
C LYS A 46 5.45 0.28 10.99
N ALA A 47 5.36 -0.79 10.19
CA ALA A 47 4.80 -2.06 10.62
C ALA A 47 5.61 -2.67 11.78
N ILE A 48 6.95 -2.66 11.69
CA ILE A 48 7.84 -3.15 12.75
C ILE A 48 7.71 -2.28 14.01
N GLY A 49 7.62 -0.96 13.85
CA GLY A 49 7.38 -0.03 14.97
C GLY A 49 6.11 -0.38 15.75
N GLN A 50 5.01 -0.65 15.05
CA GLN A 50 3.76 -1.09 15.67
C GLN A 50 3.87 -2.48 16.30
N CYS A 51 4.51 -3.43 15.60
CA CYS A 51 4.75 -4.79 16.11
C CYS A 51 5.50 -4.75 17.45
N ARG A 52 6.54 -3.91 17.57
CA ARG A 52 7.29 -3.72 18.82
C ARG A 52 6.40 -3.27 19.99
N ILE A 53 5.50 -2.31 19.76
CA ILE A 53 4.56 -1.85 20.78
C ILE A 53 3.62 -2.98 21.22
N ASN A 54 3.14 -3.78 20.25
CA ASN A 54 2.22 -4.89 20.53
C ASN A 54 2.93 -6.01 21.31
N CYS A 55 4.17 -6.34 20.99
CA CYS A 55 4.97 -7.33 21.72
C CYS A 55 5.27 -6.91 23.17
N MET A 56 5.26 -5.60 23.48
CA MET A 56 5.38 -5.13 24.86
C MET A 56 4.08 -5.31 25.68
N LYS A 57 2.93 -5.42 25.01
CA LYS A 57 1.62 -5.61 25.64
C LYS A 57 1.24 -7.09 25.73
N ASN A 58 1.67 -7.89 24.77
CA ASN A 58 1.29 -9.29 24.62
C ASN A 58 2.53 -10.15 24.41
N SER A 59 2.68 -11.23 25.19
CA SER A 59 3.83 -12.14 25.12
C SER A 59 3.70 -13.25 24.06
N TRP A 60 2.62 -13.24 23.28
CA TRP A 60 2.34 -14.24 22.25
C TRP A 60 2.01 -13.58 20.91
N VAL A 61 2.31 -14.27 19.83
CA VAL A 61 2.04 -13.85 18.45
C VAL A 61 1.45 -15.03 17.67
N ILE A 62 0.55 -14.73 16.74
CA ILE A 62 0.06 -15.70 15.77
C ILE A 62 0.60 -15.26 14.41
N ASP A 63 1.43 -16.10 13.82
CA ASP A 63 1.94 -15.91 12.47
C ASP A 63 1.00 -16.58 11.48
N LEU A 64 0.50 -15.82 10.50
CA LEU A 64 -0.45 -16.28 9.49
C LEU A 64 0.06 -15.82 8.13
N ASP A 65 0.29 -16.79 7.25
CA ASP A 65 0.64 -16.55 5.85
C ASP A 65 -0.28 -17.34 4.92
N ILE A 66 -0.63 -16.74 3.78
CA ILE A 66 -1.52 -17.36 2.79
C ILE A 66 -0.66 -17.88 1.64
N LYS A 67 -0.56 -19.21 1.53
CA LYS A 67 0.17 -19.84 0.44
C LYS A 67 -0.53 -19.62 -0.90
N GLY A 68 0.20 -19.07 -1.87
CA GLY A 68 -0.32 -18.86 -3.23
C GLY A 68 -1.50 -17.89 -3.24
N PHE A 69 -1.41 -16.78 -2.48
CA PHE A 69 -2.45 -15.77 -2.39
C PHE A 69 -2.97 -15.36 -3.78
N PHE A 70 -2.07 -15.02 -4.71
CA PHE A 70 -2.48 -14.56 -6.04
C PHE A 70 -3.04 -15.68 -6.95
N ASP A 71 -2.63 -16.94 -6.74
CA ASP A 71 -3.04 -18.07 -7.60
C ASP A 71 -4.41 -18.64 -7.19
N ASN A 72 -4.80 -18.51 -5.93
CA ASN A 72 -6.00 -19.16 -5.36
C ASN A 72 -7.14 -18.17 -5.03
N ILE A 73 -7.05 -16.91 -5.42
CA ILE A 73 -8.14 -15.95 -5.22
C ILE A 73 -9.30 -16.30 -6.15
N ASP A 74 -10.50 -16.40 -5.58
CA ASP A 74 -11.73 -16.47 -6.34
C ASP A 74 -11.96 -15.12 -7.07
N HIS A 75 -11.85 -15.15 -8.40
CA HIS A 75 -12.00 -13.98 -9.25
C HIS A 75 -13.39 -13.33 -9.13
N GLU A 76 -14.44 -14.11 -8.84
CA GLU A 76 -15.79 -13.58 -8.64
C GLU A 76 -15.89 -12.76 -7.36
N LEU A 77 -15.27 -13.24 -6.27
CA LEU A 77 -15.22 -12.50 -5.01
C LEU A 77 -14.38 -11.22 -5.13
N LEU A 78 -13.25 -11.30 -5.83
CA LEU A 78 -12.40 -10.13 -6.08
C LEU A 78 -13.16 -9.08 -6.90
N LEU A 79 -13.82 -9.47 -8.00
CA LEU A 79 -14.61 -8.56 -8.82
C LEU A 79 -15.79 -7.96 -8.06
N LYS A 80 -16.47 -8.73 -7.20
CA LYS A 80 -17.51 -8.21 -6.30
C LYS A 80 -16.97 -7.12 -5.37
N ALA A 81 -15.79 -7.34 -4.78
CA ALA A 81 -15.15 -6.34 -3.94
C ALA A 81 -14.83 -5.07 -4.75
N VAL A 82 -14.19 -5.18 -5.92
CA VAL A 82 -13.86 -4.00 -6.74
C VAL A 82 -15.10 -3.22 -7.16
N ARG A 83 -16.21 -3.89 -7.50
CA ARG A 83 -17.49 -3.26 -7.82
C ARG A 83 -18.08 -2.48 -6.65
N TYR A 84 -17.83 -2.89 -5.41
CA TYR A 84 -18.27 -2.15 -4.23
C TYR A 84 -17.53 -0.80 -4.08
N PHE A 85 -16.25 -0.75 -4.46
CA PHE A 85 -15.42 0.46 -4.33
C PHE A 85 -15.46 1.39 -5.54
N THR A 86 -15.91 0.92 -6.71
CA THR A 86 -15.87 1.70 -7.95
C THR A 86 -16.97 1.30 -8.94
N ASP A 87 -17.72 2.29 -9.41
CA ASP A 87 -18.74 2.15 -10.46
C ASP A 87 -18.20 2.44 -11.89
N LYS A 88 -16.92 2.80 -12.00
CA LYS A 88 -16.28 3.14 -13.28
C LYS A 88 -16.13 1.88 -14.15
N LYS A 89 -17.01 1.75 -15.15
CA LYS A 89 -17.07 0.60 -16.08
C LYS A 89 -15.73 0.26 -16.75
N HIS A 90 -14.92 1.26 -17.11
CA HIS A 90 -13.62 1.03 -17.75
C HIS A 90 -12.62 0.36 -16.79
N ILE A 91 -12.62 0.73 -15.50
CA ILE A 91 -11.74 0.09 -14.51
C ILE A 91 -12.12 -1.37 -14.34
N LEU A 92 -13.41 -1.65 -14.16
CA LEU A 92 -13.92 -3.02 -14.03
C LEU A 92 -13.55 -3.90 -15.23
N LEU A 93 -13.70 -3.37 -16.45
CA LEU A 93 -13.32 -4.07 -17.68
C LEU A 93 -11.83 -4.42 -17.72
N TYR A 94 -10.96 -3.47 -17.34
CA TYR A 94 -9.51 -3.72 -17.33
C TYR A 94 -9.12 -4.73 -16.26
N VAL A 95 -9.68 -4.62 -15.04
CA VAL A 95 -9.42 -5.57 -13.96
C VAL A 95 -9.82 -6.99 -14.37
N GLU A 96 -11.02 -7.16 -14.94
CA GLU A 96 -11.51 -8.47 -15.41
C GLU A 96 -10.58 -9.09 -16.46
N ARG A 97 -10.14 -8.29 -17.44
CA ARG A 97 -9.20 -8.76 -18.47
C ARG A 97 -7.85 -9.17 -17.89
N TRP A 98 -7.32 -8.37 -16.96
CA TRP A 98 -6.03 -8.67 -16.32
C TRP A 98 -6.07 -9.95 -15.50
N LEU A 99 -7.22 -10.28 -14.89
CA LEU A 99 -7.40 -11.54 -14.16
C LEU A 99 -7.55 -12.76 -15.06
N GLN A 100 -8.00 -12.60 -16.31
CA GLN A 100 -8.22 -13.71 -17.26
C GLN A 100 -6.98 -14.06 -18.07
N VAL A 101 -6.00 -13.16 -18.17
CA VAL A 101 -4.79 -13.39 -18.97
C VAL A 101 -3.93 -14.46 -18.30
N PRO A 102 -3.57 -15.56 -19.00
CA PRO A 102 -2.62 -16.52 -18.46
C PRO A 102 -1.25 -15.86 -18.33
N VAL A 103 -0.67 -15.94 -17.13
CA VAL A 103 0.73 -15.53 -16.91
C VAL A 103 1.61 -16.56 -17.61
N GLN A 104 2.35 -16.13 -18.64
CA GLN A 104 3.30 -16.96 -19.38
C GLN A 104 4.64 -17.09 -18.67
#